data_AF-A0A5F0LSV5-F1
#
_entry.id   AF-A0A5F0LSV5-F1
#
_cell.length_a   1.000
_cell.length_b   1.000
_cell.length_c   1.000
_cell.angle_alpha   90.00
_cell.angle_beta   90.00
_cell.angle_gamma   90.00
#
_symmetry.space_group_name_H-M   'P 1'
#
loop_
_entity.id
_entity.type
_entity.pdbx_description
1 polymer ?
#
loop_
_entity_poly.entity_id
_entity_poly.type
_entity_poly.pdbx_seq_one_letter_code
_entity_poly.pdbx_strand_id
1 'polypeptide(L)'
;MQNDNLSDTWSTMYRNPQFHAVSRQRRRVVLTLFIVGTLFYFSIPAVTTFFPSIFHARLFGVVNVGLAYGLLQYPIGGLIAYIYAINMRKLDLEVARMAALPLPQPRKELA
;
A
#
# COMPACT_ATOMS: atom_id res chain seq x y z
N MET A 1 3.48 -24.81 30.23
CA MET A 1 3.74 -25.35 28.89
C MET A 1 2.60 -24.91 27.99
N GLN A 2 2.71 -23.71 27.38
CA GLN A 2 1.63 -23.05 26.64
C GLN A 2 2.13 -22.58 25.26
N ASN A 3 2.96 -23.39 24.60
CA ASN A 3 3.64 -23.01 23.35
C ASN A 3 3.23 -23.86 22.14
N ASP A 4 2.40 -24.89 22.32
CA ASP A 4 2.13 -25.88 21.27
C ASP A 4 0.87 -25.50 20.45
N ASN A 5 -0.02 -24.70 21.04
CA ASN A 5 -1.33 -24.36 20.49
C ASN A 5 -1.26 -23.19 19.49
N LEU A 6 -0.26 -22.32 19.64
CA LEU A 6 -0.08 -21.14 18.79
C LEU A 6 0.38 -21.58 17.40
N SER A 7 1.38 -22.46 17.29
CA SER A 7 1.85 -23.00 16.01
C SER A 7 0.73 -23.65 15.20
N ASP A 8 -0.17 -24.39 15.85
CA ASP A 8 -1.31 -25.01 15.19
C ASP A 8 -2.40 -24.01 14.81
N THR A 9 -2.63 -22.98 15.62
CA THR A 9 -3.59 -21.91 15.29
C THR A 9 -3.07 -21.07 14.11
N TRP A 10 -1.77 -20.74 14.09
CA TRP A 10 -1.13 -20.01 13.00
C TRP A 10 -1.09 -20.81 11.70
N SER A 11 -0.78 -22.11 11.76
CA SER A 11 -0.76 -22.99 10.58
C SER A 11 -2.16 -23.18 9.99
N THR A 12 -3.20 -23.22 10.83
CA THR A 12 -4.60 -23.29 10.42
C THR A 12 -5.09 -21.97 9.81
N MET A 13 -4.67 -20.81 10.34
CA MET A 13 -4.91 -19.51 9.72
C MET A 13 -4.23 -19.36 8.36
N TYR A 14 -2.96 -19.79 8.24
CA TYR A 14 -2.20 -19.75 6.99
C TYR A 14 -2.80 -20.64 5.90
N ARG A 15 -3.46 -21.74 6.26
CA ARG A 15 -4.17 -22.61 5.30
C ARG A 15 -5.48 -22.00 4.78
N ASN A 16 -5.97 -20.90 5.35
CA ASN A 16 -7.20 -20.28 4.90
C ASN A 16 -6.96 -19.43 3.63
N PRO A 17 -7.50 -19.81 2.45
CA PRO A 17 -7.22 -19.14 1.18
C PRO A 17 -7.60 -17.65 1.16
N GLN A 18 -8.50 -17.22 2.05
CA GLN A 18 -8.90 -15.82 2.18
C GLN A 18 -7.77 -14.93 2.74
N PHE A 19 -6.92 -15.43 3.66
CA PHE A 19 -5.79 -14.67 4.20
C PHE A 19 -4.72 -14.37 3.14
N HIS A 20 -4.49 -15.31 2.22
CA HIS A 20 -3.57 -15.12 1.10
C HIS A 20 -4.10 -14.16 0.04
N ALA A 21 -5.43 -14.12 -0.18
CA ALA A 21 -6.05 -13.19 -1.10
C ALA A 21 -5.92 -11.73 -0.62
N VAL A 22 -6.25 -11.48 0.65
CA VAL A 22 -6.13 -10.16 1.32
C VAL A 22 -4.66 -9.69 1.34
N SER A 23 -3.74 -10.59 1.67
CA SER A 23 -2.30 -10.27 1.72
C SER A 23 -1.70 -9.96 0.35
N ARG A 24 -2.12 -10.66 -0.71
CA ARG A 24 -1.68 -10.37 -2.09
C ARG A 24 -2.19 -9.03 -2.58
N GLN A 25 -3.43 -8.68 -2.25
CA GLN A 25 -4.02 -7.40 -2.62
C GLN A 25 -3.31 -6.23 -1.92
N ARG A 26 -3.04 -6.36 -0.62
CA ARG A 26 -2.24 -5.38 0.14
C ARG A 26 -0.85 -5.19 -0.47
N ARG A 27 -0.15 -6.28 -0.77
CA ARG A 27 1.20 -6.24 -1.35
C ARG A 27 1.20 -5.59 -2.73
N ARG A 28 0.21 -5.85 -3.58
CA ARG A 28 0.09 -5.21 -4.91
C ARG A 28 -0.11 -3.70 -4.78
N VAL A 29 -0.98 -3.25 -3.87
CA VAL A 29 -1.20 -1.81 -3.62
C VAL A 29 0.10 -1.15 -3.18
N VAL A 30 0.76 -1.68 -2.14
CA VAL A 30 2.02 -1.13 -1.62
C VAL A 30 3.12 -1.12 -2.70
N LEU A 31 3.28 -2.21 -3.45
CA LEU A 31 4.28 -2.27 -4.52
C LEU A 31 3.99 -1.28 -5.66
N THR A 32 2.72 -1.12 -6.03
CA THR A 32 2.35 -0.14 -7.07
C THR A 32 2.68 1.27 -6.59
N LEU A 33 2.32 1.61 -5.35
CA LEU A 33 2.64 2.90 -4.76
C LEU A 33 4.15 3.14 -4.66
N PHE A 34 4.90 2.12 -4.25
CA PHE A 34 6.34 2.19 -4.16
C PHE A 34 6.96 2.47 -5.52
N ILE A 35 6.61 1.69 -6.55
CA ILE A 35 7.15 1.86 -7.91
C ILE A 35 6.79 3.24 -8.47
N VAL A 36 5.52 3.66 -8.33
CA VAL A 36 5.07 4.99 -8.79
C VAL A 36 5.86 6.08 -8.08
N GLY A 37 5.96 6.03 -6.74
CA GLY A 37 6.70 7.02 -5.96
C GLY A 37 8.18 7.06 -6.31
N THR A 38 8.83 5.91 -6.49
CA THR A 38 10.23 5.82 -6.92
C THR A 38 10.41 6.44 -8.30
N LEU A 39 9.62 6.06 -9.29
CA LEU A 39 9.71 6.62 -10.65
C LEU A 39 9.47 8.13 -10.62
N PHE A 40 8.50 8.60 -9.85
CA PHE A 40 8.19 10.03 -9.74
C PHE A 40 9.30 10.81 -9.06
N TYR A 41 9.88 10.29 -7.98
CA TYR A 41 10.98 10.95 -7.28
C TYR A 41 12.24 11.02 -8.14
N PHE A 42 12.63 9.90 -8.76
CA PHE A 42 13.82 9.83 -9.63
C PHE A 42 13.61 10.46 -11.01
N SER A 43 12.39 10.80 -11.38
CA SER A 43 12.13 11.53 -12.62
C SER A 43 12.80 12.90 -12.65
N ILE A 44 12.95 13.60 -11.50
CA ILE A 44 13.64 14.89 -11.44
C ILE A 44 15.09 14.75 -11.90
N PRO A 45 15.96 13.97 -11.21
CA PRO A 45 17.35 13.81 -11.63
C PRO A 45 17.48 13.22 -13.05
N ALA A 46 16.58 12.32 -13.45
CA ALA A 46 16.56 11.79 -14.80
C ALA A 46 16.31 12.89 -15.85
N VAL A 47 15.24 13.67 -15.69
CA VAL A 47 14.89 14.73 -16.64
C VAL A 47 15.91 15.85 -16.61
N THR A 48 16.44 16.23 -15.45
CA THR A 48 17.49 17.27 -15.37
C THR A 48 18.80 16.84 -16.04
N THR A 49 19.09 15.54 -16.09
CA THR A 49 20.33 15.02 -16.72
C THR A 49 20.17 14.83 -18.22
N PHE A 50 19.08 14.20 -18.67
CA PHE A 50 18.89 13.87 -20.08
C PHE A 50 18.24 15.02 -20.89
N PHE A 51 17.37 15.81 -20.25
CA PHE A 51 16.60 16.87 -20.91
C PHE A 51 16.52 18.16 -20.06
N PRO A 52 17.67 18.77 -19.70
CA PRO A 52 17.71 19.95 -18.83
C PRO A 52 16.88 21.12 -19.39
N SER A 53 16.80 21.25 -20.71
CA SER A 53 16.03 22.30 -21.40
C SER A 53 14.54 22.27 -21.05
N ILE A 54 13.95 21.10 -20.75
CA ILE A 54 12.54 20.97 -20.37
C ILE A 54 12.31 21.64 -19.01
N PHE A 55 13.13 21.35 -18.00
CA PHE A 55 12.95 21.91 -16.66
C PHE A 55 13.34 23.39 -16.58
N HIS A 56 14.28 23.82 -17.42
CA HIS A 56 14.66 25.24 -17.54
C HIS A 56 13.69 26.08 -18.37
N ALA A 57 12.77 25.47 -19.11
CA ALA A 57 11.75 26.18 -19.86
C ALA A 57 10.90 27.03 -18.90
N ARG A 58 10.90 28.34 -19.11
CA ARG A 58 10.10 29.29 -18.33
C ARG A 58 8.66 29.28 -18.84
N LEU A 59 7.73 29.08 -17.91
CA LEU A 59 6.29 29.15 -18.19
C LEU A 59 5.80 30.59 -18.03
N PHE A 60 6.06 31.22 -16.87
CA PHE A 60 5.68 32.60 -16.60
C PHE A 60 6.63 33.25 -15.58
N GLY A 61 7.26 34.36 -15.95
CA GLY A 61 8.22 35.05 -15.10
C GLY A 61 9.35 34.14 -14.62
N VAL A 62 9.46 33.95 -13.30
CA VAL A 62 10.43 33.05 -12.65
C VAL A 62 9.97 31.60 -12.55
N VAL A 63 8.72 31.30 -12.89
CA VAL A 63 8.16 29.94 -12.84
C VAL A 63 8.68 29.14 -14.03
N ASN A 64 9.45 28.09 -13.74
CA ASN A 64 9.91 27.11 -14.72
C ASN A 64 9.12 25.81 -14.60
N VAL A 65 9.20 24.97 -15.64
CA VAL A 65 8.52 23.67 -15.67
C VAL A 65 8.97 22.77 -14.52
N GLY A 66 10.25 22.82 -14.12
CA GLY A 66 10.74 22.06 -12.97
C GLY A 66 10.06 22.44 -11.65
N LEU A 67 9.81 23.73 -11.45
CA LEU A 67 9.12 24.29 -10.28
C LEU A 67 7.64 23.89 -10.29
N ALA A 68 6.99 24.00 -11.45
CA ALA A 68 5.61 23.53 -11.63
C ALA A 68 5.50 22.01 -11.40
N TYR A 69 6.47 21.24 -11.89
CA TYR A 69 6.52 19.79 -11.71
C TYR A 69 6.69 19.42 -10.23
N GLY A 70 7.65 20.05 -9.53
CA GLY A 70 7.84 19.87 -8.09
C GLY A 70 6.58 20.24 -7.29
N LEU A 71 5.90 21.33 -7.63
CA LEU A 71 4.63 21.69 -7.02
C LEU A 71 3.52 20.66 -7.29
N LEU A 72 3.46 20.09 -8.49
CA LEU A 72 2.52 19.04 -8.85
C LEU A 72 2.78 17.71 -8.10
N GLN A 73 4.02 17.47 -7.64
CA GLN A 73 4.33 16.25 -6.87
C GLN A 73 3.58 16.19 -5.53
N TYR A 74 3.32 17.32 -4.87
CA TYR A 74 2.60 17.36 -3.60
C TYR A 74 1.15 16.82 -3.68
N PRO A 75 0.27 17.34 -4.57
CA PRO A 75 -1.08 16.80 -4.70
C PRO A 75 -1.10 15.36 -5.23
N ILE A 76 -0.14 14.96 -6.09
CA ILE A 76 -0.01 13.57 -6.54
C ILE A 76 0.34 12.65 -5.37
N GLY A 77 1.31 13.03 -4.53
CA GLY A 77 1.65 12.29 -3.31
C GLY A 77 0.46 12.18 -2.35
N GLY A 78 -0.31 13.26 -2.18
CA GLY A 78 -1.54 13.28 -1.40
C GLY A 78 -2.61 12.33 -1.97
N LEU A 79 -2.81 12.33 -3.28
CA LEU A 79 -3.75 11.44 -3.96
C LEU A 79 -3.34 9.97 -3.79
N ILE A 80 -2.05 9.68 -3.93
CA ILE A 80 -1.48 8.35 -3.71
C ILE A 80 -1.75 7.89 -2.27
N ALA A 81 -1.46 8.73 -1.27
CA ALA A 81 -1.70 8.42 0.14
C ALA A 81 -3.20 8.23 0.43
N TYR A 82 -4.06 9.04 -0.19
CA TYR A 82 -5.51 8.95 -0.05
C TYR A 82 -6.07 7.63 -0.61
N ILE A 83 -5.64 7.25 -1.83
CA ILE A 83 -6.01 5.98 -2.46
C ILE A 83 -5.56 4.80 -1.59
N TYR A 84 -4.34 4.88 -1.05
CA TYR A 84 -3.85 3.86 -0.11
C TYR A 84 -4.71 3.77 1.15
N ALA A 85 -5.00 4.91 1.80
CA ALA A 85 -5.79 4.93 3.03
C ALA A 85 -7.19 4.32 2.83
N ILE A 86 -7.86 4.62 1.71
CA ILE A 86 -9.16 4.03 1.37
C ILE A 86 -9.06 2.52 1.19
N ASN A 87 -8.08 2.06 0.43
CA ASN A 87 -7.91 0.63 0.15
C ASN A 87 -7.54 -0.14 1.42
N MET A 88 -6.69 0.43 2.27
CA MET A 88 -6.31 -0.17 3.54
C MET A 88 -7.52 -0.26 4.48
N ARG A 89 -8.33 0.79 4.57
CA ARG A 89 -9.54 0.81 5.41
C ARG A 89 -10.55 -0.28 5.03
N LYS A 90 -10.68 -0.59 3.73
CA LYS A 90 -11.53 -1.70 3.26
C LYS A 90 -11.02 -3.05 3.76
N LEU A 91 -9.70 -3.27 3.68
CA LEU A 91 -9.07 -4.51 4.16
C LEU A 91 -9.19 -4.63 5.68
N ASP A 92 -8.99 -3.54 6.42
CA ASP A 92 -9.09 -3.54 7.89
C ASP A 92 -10.53 -3.84 8.36
N LEU A 93 -11.54 -3.32 7.67
CA LEU A 93 -12.95 -3.63 7.95
C LEU A 93 -13.28 -5.10 7.71
N GLU A 94 -12.69 -5.71 6.68
CA GLU A 94 -12.91 -7.11 6.35
C GLU A 94 -12.23 -8.04 7.38
N VAL A 95 -11.02 -7.69 7.83
CA VAL A 95 -10.32 -8.36 8.93
C VAL A 95 -11.10 -8.22 10.24
N ALA A 96 -11.58 -7.02 10.57
CA ALA A 96 -12.38 -6.79 11.78
C ALA A 96 -13.69 -7.58 11.77
N ARG A 97 -14.34 -7.71 10.60
CA ARG A 97 -15.55 -8.54 10.43
C ARG A 97 -15.25 -10.03 10.67
N MET A 98 -14.12 -10.53 10.20
CA MET A 98 -13.71 -11.92 10.44
C MET A 98 -13.37 -12.18 11.91
N ALA A 99 -12.72 -11.22 12.58
CA ALA A 99 -12.40 -11.31 14.01
C ALA A 99 -13.65 -11.22 14.91
N ALA A 100 -14.72 -10.57 14.45
CA ALA A 100 -15.98 -10.43 15.18
C ALA A 100 -16.94 -11.63 15.06
N LEU A 101 -16.64 -12.60 14.19
CA LEU A 101 -17.41 -13.85 14.16
C LEU A 101 -17.06 -14.70 15.39
N PRO A 102 -18.04 -15.28 16.10
CA PRO A 102 -17.77 -16.23 17.17
C PRO A 102 -16.95 -17.37 16.57
N LEU A 103 -15.71 -17.55 17.05
CA LEU A 103 -14.90 -18.70 16.65
C LEU A 103 -15.73 -19.96 16.88
N PRO A 104 -15.72 -20.96 15.97
CA PRO A 104 -16.31 -22.25 16.23
C PRO A 104 -15.74 -22.73 17.56
N GLN A 105 -16.60 -22.80 18.58
CA GLN A 105 -16.20 -23.33 19.87
C GLN A 105 -15.55 -24.68 19.57
N PRO A 106 -14.33 -24.96 20.09
CA PRO A 106 -13.72 -26.27 19.94
C PRO A 106 -14.81 -27.25 20.33
N ARG A 107 -15.22 -28.10 19.38
CA ARG A 107 -16.26 -29.11 19.60
C ARG A 107 -15.80 -29.82 20.86
N LYS A 108 -16.46 -29.55 21.99
CA LYS A 108 -16.25 -30.32 23.21
C LYS A 108 -16.54 -31.73 22.75
N GLU A 109 -15.49 -32.51 22.57
CA GLU A 109 -15.63 -33.89 22.19
C GLU A 109 -16.56 -34.51 23.22
N LEU A 110 -17.70 -34.97 22.73
CA LEU A 110 -18.65 -35.76 23.49
C LEU A 110 -17.94 -37.09 23.75
N ALA A 111 -17.29 -37.22 24.90
CA ALA A 111 -17.12 -38.43 25.72
C ALA A 111 -15.96 -38.27 26.69
#